data_AF-A0A3D1VMY4-F1
#
_entry.id   AF-A0A3D1VMY4-F1
#
_cell.length_a   1.000
_cell.length_b   1.000
_cell.length_c   1.000
_cell.angle_alpha   90.00
_cell.angle_beta   90.00
_cell.angle_gamma   90.00
#
_symmetry.space_group_name_H-M   'P 1'
#
loop_
_entity.id
_entity.type
_entity.pdbx_description
1 polymer ?
#
loop_
_entity_poly.entity_id
_entity_poly.type
_entity_poly.pdbx_seq_one_letter_code
_entity_poly.pdbx_strand_id
1 'polypeptide(L)'
;PDFIAGMQRSFEATSRFAQPILNIYDDNYSRNILEILYMEFCTPGALDVVKDSINPMYMPMSAYDRFLKTRGHDVDEYTWRSTEFVRFKSGMDNNLEQGVEFREVLSLKRLNDIAQRGLCRMAGLYFMERGYIELDAEGCAAILKGYIEYLENVPSFNLLILDDISDLQQNSCWHLKQGRSLCINNWQAKDPVMIYSDQTMLLREFGARFDALWAQGAGGVGSRANVMSILQDVTERLEKIIRHERHICEANEEATL
;
A
#
# COMPACT_ATOMS: atom_id res chain seq x y z
N PRO A 1 -35.56 31.56 -31.29
CA PRO A 1 -34.30 30.82 -31.08
C PRO A 1 -34.60 29.35 -30.76
N ASP A 2 -34.07 28.41 -31.54
CA ASP A 2 -34.29 26.99 -31.30
C ASP A 2 -33.57 26.55 -30.02
N PHE A 3 -34.36 26.10 -29.04
CA PHE A 3 -33.90 25.67 -27.72
C PHE A 3 -32.88 24.53 -27.83
N ILE A 4 -33.08 23.59 -28.76
CA ILE A 4 -32.20 22.44 -28.96
C ILE A 4 -30.83 22.90 -29.49
N ALA A 5 -30.82 23.78 -30.49
CA ALA A 5 -29.59 24.38 -31.02
C ALA A 5 -28.89 25.29 -30.00
N GLY A 6 -29.63 25.87 -29.05
CA GLY A 6 -29.05 26.58 -27.90
C GLY A 6 -28.33 25.64 -26.95
N MET A 7 -29.00 24.56 -26.54
CA MET A 7 -28.45 23.54 -25.64
C MET A 7 -27.21 22.84 -26.22
N GLN A 8 -27.21 22.50 -27.50
CA GLN A 8 -26.05 21.89 -28.17
C GLN A 8 -24.83 22.80 -28.13
N ARG A 9 -24.98 24.09 -28.46
CA ARG A 9 -23.89 25.07 -28.39
C ARG A 9 -23.39 25.29 -26.98
N SER A 10 -24.28 25.30 -25.99
CA SER A 10 -23.89 25.38 -24.57
C SER A 10 -23.09 24.14 -24.16
N PHE A 11 -23.53 22.93 -24.50
CA PHE A 11 -22.80 21.70 -24.22
C PHE A 11 -21.42 21.69 -24.89
N GLU A 12 -21.33 22.05 -26.17
CA GLU A 12 -20.06 22.16 -26.90
C GLU A 12 -19.12 23.17 -26.26
N ALA A 13 -19.65 24.33 -25.83
CA ALA A 13 -18.86 25.33 -25.11
C ALA A 13 -18.38 24.83 -23.74
N THR A 14 -19.24 24.10 -23.00
CA THR A 14 -18.91 23.56 -21.68
C THR A 14 -17.96 22.37 -21.74
N SER A 15 -17.97 21.58 -22.83
CA SER A 15 -17.09 20.40 -22.98
C SER A 15 -15.59 20.75 -22.89
N ARG A 16 -15.20 21.97 -23.28
CA ARG A 16 -13.82 22.47 -23.17
C ARG A 16 -13.38 22.80 -21.75
N PHE A 17 -14.35 22.94 -20.84
CA PHE A 17 -14.11 23.12 -19.41
C PHE A 17 -14.28 21.82 -18.62
N ALA A 18 -14.58 20.70 -19.30
CA ALA A 18 -14.70 19.40 -18.67
C ALA A 18 -13.34 19.00 -18.08
N GLN A 19 -13.31 18.75 -16.77
CA GLN A 19 -12.17 18.17 -16.11
C GLN A 19 -12.24 16.64 -16.23
N PRO A 20 -11.10 15.96 -16.38
CA PRO A 20 -11.09 14.51 -16.38
C PRO A 20 -11.59 13.98 -15.03
N ILE A 21 -12.46 12.97 -15.08
CA ILE A 21 -12.97 12.33 -13.85
C ILE A 21 -11.83 11.56 -13.14
N LEU A 22 -10.86 11.06 -13.91
CA LEU A 22 -9.71 10.30 -13.47
C LEU A 22 -8.46 10.80 -14.19
N ASN A 23 -7.36 10.92 -13.45
CA ASN A 23 -6.03 11.02 -14.02
C ASN A 23 -5.38 9.63 -14.00
N ILE A 24 -4.71 9.27 -15.10
CA ILE A 24 -3.99 7.99 -15.22
C ILE A 24 -2.53 8.33 -15.43
N TYR A 25 -1.69 7.88 -14.52
CA TYR A 25 -0.24 8.00 -14.59
C TYR A 25 0.34 6.63 -14.93
N ASP A 26 1.26 6.64 -15.89
CA ASP A 26 2.16 5.51 -16.07
C ASP A 26 3.09 5.36 -14.86
N ASP A 27 3.62 4.17 -14.66
CA ASP A 27 4.45 3.87 -13.50
C ASP A 27 5.92 4.33 -13.68
N ASN A 28 6.15 5.44 -14.38
CA ASN A 28 7.48 5.95 -14.72
C ASN A 28 8.13 6.79 -13.59
N TYR A 29 7.63 6.74 -12.36
CA TYR A 29 8.08 7.57 -11.22
C TYR A 29 8.21 9.04 -11.56
N SER A 30 7.18 9.58 -12.21
CA SER A 30 7.07 11.02 -12.40
C SER A 30 6.94 11.71 -11.04
N ARG A 31 7.35 12.99 -10.99
CA ARG A 31 7.15 13.88 -9.84
C ARG A 31 5.72 13.80 -9.28
N ASN A 32 4.73 13.58 -10.14
CA ASN A 32 3.32 13.49 -9.75
C ASN A 32 3.03 12.28 -8.85
N ILE A 33 3.64 11.11 -9.11
CA ILE A 33 3.43 9.90 -8.29
C ILE A 33 3.96 10.12 -6.88
N LEU A 34 5.15 10.68 -6.75
CA LEU A 34 5.76 10.99 -5.45
C LEU A 34 4.97 12.06 -4.69
N GLU A 35 4.46 13.07 -5.40
CA GLU A 35 3.59 14.08 -4.83
C GLU A 35 2.27 13.49 -4.34
N ILE A 36 1.67 12.56 -5.09
CA ILE A 36 0.47 11.82 -4.65
C ILE A 36 0.77 11.01 -3.39
N LEU A 37 1.86 10.23 -3.35
CA LEU A 37 2.21 9.48 -2.14
C LEU A 37 2.47 10.38 -0.93
N TYR A 38 3.14 11.51 -1.16
CA TYR A 38 3.31 12.53 -0.12
C TYR A 38 1.95 13.06 0.37
N MET A 39 1.01 13.35 -0.54
CA MET A 39 -0.32 13.80 -0.16
C MET A 39 -1.07 12.76 0.67
N GLU A 40 -1.03 11.49 0.26
CA GLU A 40 -1.71 10.40 0.97
C GLU A 40 -1.16 10.20 2.39
N PHE A 41 0.16 10.08 2.53
CA PHE A 41 0.80 9.72 3.80
C PHE A 41 1.14 10.92 4.70
N CYS A 42 1.54 12.06 4.13
CA CYS A 42 2.12 13.17 4.91
C CYS A 42 1.14 14.31 5.17
N THR A 43 0.04 14.44 4.42
CA THR A 43 -0.93 15.52 4.69
C THR A 43 -1.93 15.08 5.77
N PRO A 44 -2.35 15.96 6.70
CA PRO A 44 -3.32 15.59 7.74
C PRO A 44 -4.67 15.19 7.15
N GLY A 45 -5.26 14.10 7.64
CA GLY A 45 -6.59 13.63 7.24
C GLY A 45 -6.68 12.10 7.26
N ALA A 46 -7.86 11.58 7.59
CA ALA A 46 -8.06 10.14 7.72
C ALA A 46 -7.75 9.41 6.42
N LEU A 47 -7.08 8.26 6.53
CA LEU A 47 -6.64 7.46 5.41
C LEU A 47 -7.21 6.05 5.50
N ASP A 48 -7.97 5.68 4.48
CA ASP A 48 -8.53 4.35 4.31
C ASP A 48 -7.73 3.60 3.22
N VAL A 49 -7.21 2.43 3.55
CA VAL A 49 -6.35 1.63 2.66
C VAL A 49 -6.94 0.23 2.45
N VAL A 50 -7.03 -0.20 1.19
CA VAL A 50 -7.29 -1.61 0.83
C VAL A 50 -6.11 -2.12 0.05
N LYS A 51 -5.48 -3.21 0.48
CA LYS A 51 -4.23 -3.68 -0.11
C LYS A 51 -4.28 -5.18 -0.39
N ASP A 52 -4.06 -5.56 -1.66
CA ASP A 52 -3.82 -6.95 -2.04
C ASP A 52 -2.36 -7.39 -1.83
N SER A 53 -1.75 -6.93 -0.73
CA SER A 53 -0.43 -7.31 -0.21
C SER A 53 -0.23 -6.57 1.13
N ILE A 54 0.97 -6.62 1.70
CA ILE A 54 1.36 -5.89 2.91
C ILE A 54 1.96 -4.52 2.56
N ASN A 55 1.88 -3.54 3.47
CA ASN A 55 2.29 -2.16 3.26
C ASN A 55 3.72 -1.88 3.76
N PRO A 56 4.67 -1.54 2.85
CA PRO A 56 6.05 -1.20 3.22
C PRO A 56 6.18 -0.09 4.25
N MET A 57 5.20 0.81 4.36
CA MET A 57 5.30 1.96 5.27
C MET A 57 5.45 1.57 6.75
N TYR A 58 4.98 0.36 7.13
CA TYR A 58 5.13 -0.13 8.50
C TYR A 58 6.49 -0.79 8.76
N MET A 59 7.31 -1.07 7.74
CA MET A 59 8.64 -1.65 7.98
C MET A 59 9.59 -0.60 8.61
N PRO A 60 10.57 -1.05 9.40
CA PRO A 60 11.62 -0.16 9.88
C PRO A 60 12.54 0.28 8.73
N MET A 61 13.09 1.50 8.84
CA MET A 61 13.99 2.07 7.83
C MET A 61 15.20 1.16 7.55
N SER A 62 15.72 0.48 8.57
CA SER A 62 16.83 -0.47 8.43
C SER A 62 16.48 -1.66 7.53
N ALA A 63 15.24 -2.16 7.59
CA ALA A 63 14.79 -3.26 6.74
C ALA A 63 14.58 -2.79 5.29
N TYR A 64 14.12 -1.55 5.10
CA TYR A 64 14.00 -0.93 3.78
C TYR A 64 15.37 -0.78 3.12
N ASP A 65 16.32 -0.16 3.84
CA ASP A 65 17.70 0.03 3.39
C ASP A 65 18.42 -1.29 3.08
N ARG A 66 18.20 -2.31 3.91
CA ARG A 66 18.71 -3.66 3.69
C ARG A 66 18.24 -4.21 2.34
N PHE A 67 16.95 -4.13 2.04
CA PHE A 67 16.42 -4.57 0.75
C PHE A 67 16.96 -3.72 -0.40
N LEU A 68 17.00 -2.40 -0.24
CA LEU A 68 17.46 -1.48 -1.28
C LEU A 68 18.92 -1.75 -1.70
N LYS A 69 19.79 -2.17 -0.77
CA LYS A 69 21.17 -2.61 -1.08
C LYS A 69 21.24 -3.80 -2.02
N THR A 70 20.22 -4.65 -2.07
CA THR A 70 20.18 -5.82 -2.97
C THR A 70 19.88 -5.46 -4.42
N ARG A 71 19.50 -4.22 -4.71
CA ARG A 71 19.00 -3.78 -6.02
C ARG A 71 20.07 -3.27 -6.98
N GLY A 72 21.32 -3.15 -6.53
CA GLY A 72 22.44 -2.74 -7.39
C GLY A 72 22.41 -1.27 -7.80
N HIS A 73 21.69 -0.43 -7.07
CA HIS A 73 21.69 1.03 -7.27
C HIS A 73 23.07 1.62 -7.04
N ASP A 74 23.37 2.71 -7.75
CA ASP A 74 24.49 3.57 -7.36
C ASP A 74 24.18 4.34 -6.05
N VAL A 75 25.18 5.05 -5.54
CA VAL A 75 25.10 5.74 -4.25
C VAL A 75 24.03 6.84 -4.27
N ASP A 76 23.88 7.56 -5.38
CA ASP A 76 22.94 8.67 -5.48
C ASP A 76 21.50 8.14 -5.58
N GLU A 77 21.29 7.10 -6.39
CA GLU A 77 20.02 6.39 -6.51
C GLU A 77 19.56 5.75 -5.20
N TYR A 78 20.48 5.10 -4.49
CA TYR A 78 20.23 4.52 -3.18
C TYR A 78 19.84 5.61 -2.18
N THR A 79 20.63 6.68 -2.10
CA THR A 79 20.43 7.76 -1.13
C THR A 79 19.09 8.46 -1.36
N TRP A 80 18.75 8.73 -2.63
CA TRP A 80 17.49 9.34 -2.99
C TRP A 80 16.28 8.47 -2.60
N ARG A 81 16.31 7.17 -2.91
CA ARG A 81 15.22 6.23 -2.57
C ARG A 81 15.04 6.05 -1.06
N SER A 82 16.14 5.94 -0.32
CA SER A 82 16.10 5.87 1.15
C SER A 82 15.52 7.17 1.73
N THR A 83 15.96 8.34 1.24
CA THR A 83 15.46 9.65 1.69
C THR A 83 13.97 9.84 1.44
N GLU A 84 13.48 9.48 0.26
CA GLU A 84 12.06 9.61 -0.07
C GLU A 84 11.19 8.63 0.74
N PHE A 85 11.66 7.39 1.00
CA PHE A 85 10.97 6.48 1.91
C PHE A 85 10.87 7.04 3.33
N VAL A 86 11.98 7.55 3.87
CA VAL A 86 12.01 8.21 5.19
C VAL A 86 11.02 9.36 5.23
N ARG A 87 10.99 10.19 4.19
CA ARG A 87 10.07 11.32 4.08
C ARG A 87 8.60 10.88 4.17
N PHE A 88 8.20 9.85 3.43
CA PHE A 88 6.82 9.33 3.50
C PHE A 88 6.52 8.73 4.86
N LYS A 89 7.45 7.94 5.41
CA LYS A 89 7.28 7.24 6.69
C LYS A 89 7.14 8.24 7.84
N SER A 90 8.04 9.20 7.95
CA SER A 90 7.97 10.24 8.98
C SER A 90 6.68 11.08 8.86
N GLY A 91 6.19 11.33 7.64
CA GLY A 91 4.91 12.01 7.46
C GLY A 91 3.71 11.18 7.93
N MET A 92 3.72 9.88 7.64
CA MET A 92 2.69 8.94 8.14
C MET A 92 2.72 8.88 9.67
N ASP A 93 3.91 8.72 10.25
CA ASP A 93 4.10 8.58 11.70
C ASP A 93 3.62 9.83 12.43
N ASN A 94 3.96 11.03 11.93
CA ASN A 94 3.49 12.30 12.48
C ASN A 94 1.95 12.43 12.42
N ASN A 95 1.31 11.98 11.34
CA ASN A 95 -0.16 11.98 11.27
C ASN A 95 -0.78 11.06 12.34
N LEU A 96 -0.24 9.85 12.47
CA LEU A 96 -0.71 8.87 13.44
C LEU A 96 -0.50 9.35 14.89
N GLU A 97 0.66 9.95 15.20
CA GLU A 97 0.97 10.58 16.50
C GLU A 97 -0.01 11.70 16.85
N GLN A 98 -0.49 12.45 15.85
CA GLN A 98 -1.52 13.48 16.02
C GLN A 98 -2.94 12.90 16.14
N GLY A 99 -3.08 11.58 16.15
CA GLY A 99 -4.37 10.90 16.29
C GLY A 99 -5.20 10.85 15.00
N VAL A 100 -4.59 11.12 13.84
CA VAL A 100 -5.28 10.97 12.55
C VAL A 100 -5.60 9.50 12.32
N GLU A 101 -6.86 9.19 12.07
CA GLU A 101 -7.33 7.80 11.93
C GLU A 101 -6.85 7.18 10.61
N PHE A 102 -6.22 6.02 10.72
CA PHE A 102 -5.82 5.19 9.58
C PHE A 102 -6.51 3.84 9.72
N ARG A 103 -7.23 3.43 8.66
CA ARG A 103 -7.94 2.14 8.60
C ARG A 103 -7.41 1.36 7.41
N GLU A 104 -6.94 0.15 7.64
CA GLU A 104 -6.39 -0.69 6.57
C GLU A 104 -7.05 -2.06 6.54
N VAL A 105 -7.30 -2.56 5.33
CA VAL A 105 -7.88 -3.88 5.07
C VAL A 105 -6.89 -4.74 4.28
N LEU A 106 -6.57 -5.92 4.83
CA LEU A 106 -5.73 -6.94 4.21
C LEU A 106 -6.52 -8.23 3.92
N SER A 107 -5.99 -9.03 3.00
CA SER A 107 -6.50 -10.37 2.67
C SER A 107 -5.73 -11.47 3.41
N LEU A 108 -6.45 -12.33 4.13
CA LEU A 108 -5.91 -13.52 4.80
C LEU A 108 -5.35 -14.51 3.79
N LYS A 109 -6.04 -14.69 2.65
CA LYS A 109 -5.54 -15.50 1.53
C LYS A 109 -4.17 -15.00 1.06
N ARG A 110 -3.99 -13.68 0.95
CA ARG A 110 -2.70 -13.09 0.57
C ARG A 110 -1.63 -13.27 1.65
N LEU A 111 -1.96 -13.09 2.92
CA LEU A 111 -1.03 -13.35 4.02
C LEU A 111 -0.56 -14.81 4.05
N ASN A 112 -1.47 -15.75 3.77
CA ASN A 112 -1.13 -17.16 3.67
C ASN A 112 -0.22 -17.48 2.49
N ASP A 113 -0.44 -16.87 1.32
CA ASP A 113 0.45 -16.98 0.16
C ASP A 113 1.86 -16.49 0.49
N ILE A 114 1.98 -15.35 1.17
CA ILE A 114 3.27 -14.79 1.63
C ILE A 114 3.99 -15.79 2.54
N ALA A 115 3.31 -16.32 3.56
CA ALA A 115 3.91 -17.28 4.48
C ALA A 115 4.21 -18.66 3.85
N GLN A 116 3.54 -19.03 2.76
CA GLN A 116 3.86 -20.27 2.02
C GLN A 116 5.06 -20.10 1.10
N ARG A 117 5.14 -18.96 0.41
CA ARG A 117 6.19 -18.70 -0.59
C ARG A 117 7.47 -18.14 -0.01
N GLY A 118 7.41 -17.56 1.19
CA GLY A 118 8.55 -16.87 1.79
C GLY A 118 8.90 -15.56 1.08
N LEU A 119 7.94 -14.96 0.38
CA LEU A 119 8.13 -13.69 -0.32
C LEU A 119 6.81 -12.93 -0.39
N CYS A 120 6.90 -11.63 -0.55
CA CYS A 120 5.74 -10.75 -0.67
C CYS A 120 5.93 -9.86 -1.88
N ARG A 121 5.03 -10.06 -2.84
CA ARG A 121 4.93 -9.24 -4.03
C ARG A 121 4.11 -8.00 -3.72
N MET A 122 4.56 -6.84 -4.17
CA MET A 122 3.87 -5.57 -3.94
C MET A 122 4.26 -4.54 -4.98
N ALA A 123 3.48 -3.46 -5.06
CA ALA A 123 3.79 -2.34 -5.93
C ALA A 123 5.21 -1.81 -5.67
N GLY A 124 6.01 -1.75 -6.73
CA GLY A 124 7.37 -1.21 -6.66
C GLY A 124 7.41 0.29 -6.38
N LEU A 125 6.26 0.96 -6.41
CA LEU A 125 6.15 2.39 -6.15
C LEU A 125 6.70 2.82 -4.79
N TYR A 126 6.58 1.96 -3.79
CA TYR A 126 7.10 2.21 -2.44
C TYR A 126 8.63 2.19 -2.38
N PHE A 127 9.26 1.69 -3.45
CA PHE A 127 10.70 1.55 -3.65
C PHE A 127 11.19 2.35 -4.87
N MET A 128 10.31 3.16 -5.48
CA MET A 128 10.59 3.99 -6.66
C MET A 128 11.08 3.13 -7.82
N GLU A 129 10.44 1.96 -7.98
CA GLU A 129 10.76 0.91 -8.96
C GLU A 129 9.54 0.44 -9.73
N ARG A 130 9.65 0.26 -11.05
CA ARG A 130 8.48 0.04 -11.91
C ARG A 130 7.84 -1.32 -11.68
N GLY A 131 6.51 -1.36 -11.82
CA GLY A 131 5.68 -2.53 -11.69
C GLY A 131 5.61 -3.02 -10.25
N TYR A 132 6.18 -4.19 -10.03
CA TYR A 132 6.19 -4.83 -8.73
C TYR A 132 7.60 -5.22 -8.33
N ILE A 133 7.80 -5.30 -7.03
CA ILE A 133 8.97 -5.92 -6.43
C ILE A 133 8.55 -7.18 -5.67
N GLU A 134 9.53 -8.04 -5.40
CA GLU A 134 9.37 -9.16 -4.48
C GLU A 134 10.38 -8.98 -3.34
N LEU A 135 9.86 -8.78 -2.12
CA LEU A 135 10.68 -8.80 -0.92
C LEU A 135 10.90 -10.26 -0.50
N ASP A 136 12.10 -10.51 0.03
CA ASP A 136 12.47 -11.76 0.68
C ASP A 136 11.69 -11.99 1.99
N ALA A 137 11.77 -13.20 2.54
CA ALA A 137 11.07 -13.58 3.76
C ALA A 137 11.37 -12.63 4.92
N GLU A 138 12.61 -12.17 5.04
CA GLU A 138 13.04 -11.22 6.07
C GLU A 138 12.41 -9.82 5.87
N GLY A 139 12.26 -9.35 4.63
CA GLY A 139 11.56 -8.10 4.33
C GLY A 139 10.07 -8.19 4.63
N CYS A 140 9.45 -9.31 4.30
CA CYS A 140 8.04 -9.56 4.61
C CYS A 140 7.79 -9.64 6.11
N ALA A 141 8.63 -10.36 6.84
CA ALA A 141 8.56 -10.45 8.29
C ALA A 141 8.75 -9.08 8.95
N ALA A 142 9.66 -8.24 8.42
CA ALA A 142 9.87 -6.88 8.94
C ALA A 142 8.62 -6.00 8.82
N ILE A 143 7.87 -6.10 7.71
CA ILE A 143 6.60 -5.38 7.53
C ILE A 143 5.55 -5.90 8.52
N LEU A 144 5.39 -7.22 8.66
CA LEU A 144 4.39 -7.81 9.56
C LEU A 144 4.67 -7.47 11.03
N LYS A 145 5.92 -7.49 11.46
CA LYS A 145 6.35 -7.00 12.78
C LYS A 145 6.02 -5.52 12.96
N GLY A 146 6.26 -4.72 11.93
CA GLY A 146 5.83 -3.33 11.88
C GLY A 146 4.32 -3.16 12.13
N TYR A 147 3.47 -3.91 11.43
CA TYR A 147 2.02 -3.86 11.70
C TYR A 147 1.68 -4.18 13.16
N ILE A 148 2.31 -5.22 13.73
CA ILE A 148 2.10 -5.60 15.13
C ILE A 148 2.51 -4.44 16.06
N GLU A 149 3.68 -3.84 15.85
CA GLU A 149 4.17 -2.70 16.66
C GLU A 149 3.23 -1.49 16.59
N TYR A 150 2.69 -1.16 15.41
CA TYR A 150 1.71 -0.08 15.28
C TYR A 150 0.39 -0.45 15.94
N LEU A 151 -0.07 -1.70 15.81
CA LEU A 151 -1.25 -2.17 16.52
C LEU A 151 -1.04 -2.18 18.04
N GLU A 152 0.16 -2.31 18.56
CA GLU A 152 0.38 -2.25 20.01
C GLU A 152 0.39 -0.80 20.51
N ASN A 153 1.02 0.10 19.75
CA ASN A 153 1.44 1.40 20.27
C ASN A 153 0.67 2.60 19.71
N VAL A 154 -0.08 2.43 18.62
CA VAL A 154 -0.75 3.52 17.90
C VAL A 154 -2.28 3.33 17.91
N PRO A 155 -3.02 4.03 18.79
CA PRO A 155 -4.47 3.86 18.91
C PRO A 155 -5.27 4.29 17.68
N SER A 156 -4.74 5.23 16.91
CA SER A 156 -5.35 5.78 15.69
C SER A 156 -5.15 4.87 14.47
N PHE A 157 -4.29 3.85 14.57
CA PHE A 157 -4.12 2.85 13.53
C PHE A 157 -5.02 1.65 13.78
N ASN A 158 -5.79 1.27 12.76
CA ASN A 158 -6.71 0.15 12.79
C ASN A 158 -6.48 -0.74 11.56
N LEU A 159 -6.42 -2.04 11.79
CA LEU A 159 -6.21 -3.04 10.75
C LEU A 159 -7.32 -4.08 10.83
N LEU A 160 -7.79 -4.50 9.66
CA LEU A 160 -8.78 -5.54 9.50
C LEU A 160 -8.23 -6.59 8.51
N ILE A 161 -8.43 -7.86 8.81
CA ILE A 161 -8.06 -8.97 7.93
C ILE A 161 -9.35 -9.69 7.53
N LEU A 162 -9.64 -9.75 6.23
CA LEU A 162 -10.75 -10.51 5.65
C LEU A 162 -10.26 -11.78 4.99
N ASP A 163 -11.12 -12.81 4.89
CA ASP A 163 -10.77 -14.07 4.22
C ASP A 163 -10.27 -13.86 2.79
N ASP A 164 -11.01 -13.06 2.02
CA ASP A 164 -10.59 -12.56 0.72
C ASP A 164 -11.12 -11.13 0.51
N ILE A 165 -10.46 -10.40 -0.37
CA ILE A 165 -10.94 -9.14 -0.91
C ILE A 165 -11.44 -9.40 -2.34
N SER A 166 -12.42 -8.64 -2.83
CA SER A 166 -13.05 -8.98 -4.12
C SER A 166 -12.04 -8.99 -5.26
N ASP A 167 -12.34 -9.73 -6.33
CA ASP A 167 -11.49 -9.82 -7.52
C ASP A 167 -11.14 -8.44 -8.13
N LEU A 168 -12.00 -7.43 -7.94
CA LEU A 168 -11.75 -6.05 -8.39
C LEU A 168 -10.60 -5.37 -7.65
N GLN A 169 -10.23 -5.85 -6.47
CA GLN A 169 -9.10 -5.34 -5.69
C GLN A 169 -7.82 -6.15 -5.89
N GLN A 170 -7.87 -7.28 -6.60
CA GLN A 170 -6.69 -8.11 -6.84
C GLN A 170 -5.58 -7.33 -7.55
N ASN A 171 -4.36 -7.54 -7.08
CA ASN A 171 -3.14 -6.90 -7.53
C ASN A 171 -3.19 -5.37 -7.52
N SER A 172 -4.02 -4.81 -6.64
CA SER A 172 -4.17 -3.37 -6.50
C SER A 172 -4.02 -2.89 -5.07
N CYS A 173 -3.78 -1.59 -4.93
CA CYS A 173 -3.77 -0.87 -3.67
C CYS A 173 -4.63 0.37 -3.83
N TRP A 174 -5.62 0.52 -2.96
CA TRP A 174 -6.50 1.67 -2.91
C TRP A 174 -6.13 2.51 -1.70
N HIS A 175 -5.85 3.79 -1.93
CA HIS A 175 -5.74 4.80 -0.88
C HIS A 175 -6.90 5.77 -1.06
N LEU A 176 -7.68 5.94 -0.02
CA LEU A 176 -8.75 6.91 0.02
C LEU A 176 -8.46 7.89 1.17
N LYS A 177 -7.95 9.06 0.82
CA LYS A 177 -7.87 10.18 1.74
C LYS A 177 -9.26 10.76 1.88
N GLN A 178 -9.89 10.56 3.04
CA GLN A 178 -11.31 10.83 3.22
C GLN A 178 -11.69 12.26 2.80
N GLY A 179 -12.64 12.35 1.86
CA GLY A 179 -13.15 13.61 1.33
C GLY A 179 -12.15 14.41 0.48
N ARG A 180 -10.99 13.86 0.12
CA ARG A 180 -9.95 14.56 -0.65
C ARG A 180 -9.54 13.86 -1.93
N SER A 181 -9.09 12.62 -1.83
CA SER A 181 -8.48 11.92 -2.97
C SER A 181 -8.70 10.42 -2.91
N LEU A 182 -8.73 9.82 -4.10
CA LEU A 182 -8.70 8.41 -4.35
C LEU A 182 -7.48 8.13 -5.23
N CYS A 183 -6.61 7.26 -4.76
CA CYS A 183 -5.48 6.72 -5.52
C CYS A 183 -5.62 5.20 -5.62
N ILE A 184 -5.60 4.66 -6.84
CA ILE A 184 -5.62 3.22 -7.09
C ILE A 184 -4.39 2.88 -7.89
N ASN A 185 -3.50 2.07 -7.31
CA ASN A 185 -2.38 1.51 -8.04
C ASN A 185 -2.66 0.06 -8.40
N ASN A 186 -2.63 -0.27 -9.69
CA ASN A 186 -2.64 -1.66 -10.17
C ASN A 186 -1.22 -2.02 -10.63
N TRP A 187 -0.58 -2.94 -9.90
CA TRP A 187 0.87 -3.17 -10.00
C TRP A 187 1.25 -4.49 -10.69
N GLN A 188 0.29 -5.38 -10.98
CA GLN A 188 0.55 -6.64 -11.68
C GLN A 188 -0.12 -6.75 -13.05
N ALA A 189 -0.73 -5.66 -13.55
CA ALA A 189 -1.23 -5.59 -14.92
C ALA A 189 -0.10 -5.56 -15.95
N LYS A 190 -0.43 -5.84 -17.21
CA LYS A 190 0.50 -5.74 -18.36
C LYS A 190 1.15 -4.35 -18.44
N ASP A 191 0.36 -3.33 -18.12
CA ASP A 191 0.79 -1.93 -18.03
C ASP A 191 0.40 -1.41 -16.62
N PRO A 192 1.33 -1.44 -15.65
CA PRO A 192 1.09 -0.90 -14.32
C PRO A 192 0.75 0.60 -14.39
N VAL A 193 -0.29 1.00 -13.68
CA VAL A 193 -0.78 2.38 -13.67
C VAL A 193 -1.20 2.81 -12.27
N MET A 194 -1.06 4.11 -12.03
CA MET A 194 -1.68 4.79 -10.91
C MET A 194 -2.85 5.63 -11.42
N ILE A 195 -4.04 5.37 -10.89
CA ILE A 195 -5.24 6.15 -11.13
C ILE A 195 -5.43 7.10 -9.95
N TYR A 196 -5.65 8.38 -10.21
CA TYR A 196 -5.91 9.39 -9.20
C TYR A 196 -7.20 10.15 -9.50
N SER A 197 -7.96 10.49 -8.46
CA SER A 197 -9.11 11.37 -8.57
C SER A 197 -9.36 12.13 -7.27
N ASP A 198 -9.79 13.37 -7.39
CA ASP A 198 -10.32 14.22 -6.33
C ASP A 198 -11.83 14.50 -6.53
N GLN A 199 -12.47 13.82 -7.49
CA GLN A 199 -13.84 14.08 -7.86
C GLN A 199 -14.82 13.51 -6.84
N THR A 200 -15.64 14.37 -6.25
CA THR A 200 -16.56 14.05 -5.14
C THR A 200 -17.43 12.81 -5.38
N MET A 201 -17.89 12.60 -6.62
CA MET A 201 -18.70 11.43 -6.99
C MET A 201 -17.93 10.12 -6.76
N LEU A 202 -16.66 10.06 -7.16
CA LEU A 202 -15.83 8.87 -6.97
C LEU A 202 -15.43 8.71 -5.51
N LEU A 203 -15.08 9.79 -4.81
CA LEU A 203 -14.76 9.74 -3.38
C LEU A 203 -15.93 9.17 -2.57
N ARG A 204 -17.17 9.56 -2.90
CA ARG A 204 -18.37 9.04 -2.24
C ARG A 204 -18.58 7.55 -2.52
N GLU A 205 -18.44 7.12 -3.77
CA GLU A 205 -18.65 5.73 -4.15
C GLU A 205 -17.60 4.81 -3.53
N PHE A 206 -16.32 5.17 -3.63
CA PHE A 206 -15.24 4.38 -3.07
C PHE A 206 -15.21 4.40 -1.55
N GLY A 207 -15.59 5.53 -0.91
CA GLY A 207 -15.80 5.60 0.53
C GLY A 207 -16.91 4.66 1.00
N ALA A 208 -18.08 4.68 0.34
CA ALA A 208 -19.17 3.76 0.67
C ALA A 208 -18.77 2.28 0.50
N ARG A 209 -17.98 1.96 -0.53
CA ARG A 209 -17.41 0.62 -0.72
C ARG A 209 -16.43 0.24 0.39
N PHE A 210 -15.56 1.15 0.79
CA PHE A 210 -14.63 0.92 1.90
C PHE A 210 -15.40 0.65 3.20
N ASP A 211 -16.37 1.50 3.55
CA ASP A 211 -17.15 1.33 4.77
C ASP A 211 -17.94 0.02 4.77
N ALA A 212 -18.44 -0.41 3.61
CA ALA A 212 -19.09 -1.71 3.45
C ALA A 212 -18.12 -2.89 3.64
N LEU A 213 -16.86 -2.77 3.19
CA LEU A 213 -15.81 -3.76 3.48
C LEU A 213 -15.44 -3.76 4.96
N TRP A 214 -15.25 -2.57 5.54
CA TRP A 214 -14.90 -2.39 6.94
C TRP A 214 -15.95 -3.00 7.88
N ALA A 215 -17.24 -2.77 7.58
CA ALA A 215 -18.35 -3.30 8.36
C ALA A 215 -18.41 -4.84 8.38
N GLN A 216 -17.87 -5.54 7.38
CA GLN A 216 -17.85 -7.01 7.34
C GLN A 216 -16.96 -7.61 8.42
N GLY A 217 -15.81 -7.01 8.69
CA GLY A 217 -14.87 -7.51 9.71
C GLY A 217 -14.97 -6.81 11.06
N ALA A 218 -15.56 -5.62 11.14
CA ALA A 218 -15.66 -4.86 12.39
C ALA A 218 -16.53 -5.54 13.49
N GLY A 219 -17.31 -6.58 13.16
CA GLY A 219 -18.05 -7.38 14.13
C GLY A 219 -17.28 -8.64 14.55
N GLY A 220 -16.85 -8.74 15.82
CA GLY A 220 -16.31 -9.95 16.48
C GLY A 220 -14.99 -10.55 15.94
N VAL A 221 -14.89 -10.73 14.62
CA VAL A 221 -13.78 -11.33 13.86
C VAL A 221 -12.60 -10.36 13.72
N GLY A 222 -12.85 -9.06 13.60
CA GLY A 222 -11.82 -8.01 13.47
C GLY A 222 -11.31 -7.45 14.80
N SER A 223 -11.40 -8.19 15.91
CA SER A 223 -10.82 -7.70 17.16
C SER A 223 -9.31 -7.51 16.99
N ARG A 224 -8.76 -6.42 17.55
CA ARG A 224 -7.33 -6.07 17.47
C ARG A 224 -6.42 -7.24 17.87
N ALA A 225 -6.82 -7.99 18.90
CA ALA A 225 -6.11 -9.18 19.37
C ALA A 225 -6.12 -10.31 18.32
N ASN A 226 -7.24 -10.56 17.65
CA ASN A 226 -7.31 -11.59 16.60
C ASN A 226 -6.43 -11.21 15.40
N VAL A 227 -6.48 -9.95 14.97
CA VAL A 227 -5.63 -9.43 13.90
C VAL A 227 -4.15 -9.60 14.24
N MET A 228 -3.75 -9.20 15.45
CA MET A 228 -2.38 -9.41 15.92
C MET A 228 -1.98 -10.89 15.94
N SER A 229 -2.87 -11.78 16.40
CA SER A 229 -2.59 -13.22 16.42
C SER A 229 -2.37 -13.79 15.01
N ILE A 230 -3.14 -13.35 14.01
CA ILE A 230 -2.95 -13.75 12.62
C ILE A 230 -1.59 -13.26 12.10
N LEU A 231 -1.25 -11.99 12.34
CA LEU A 231 0.03 -11.43 11.92
C LEU A 231 1.22 -12.16 12.58
N GLN A 232 1.09 -12.53 13.86
CA GLN A 232 2.08 -13.30 14.59
C GLN A 232 2.29 -14.69 13.98
N ASP A 233 1.21 -15.44 13.70
CA ASP A 233 1.31 -16.77 13.04
C ASP A 233 2.04 -16.68 11.68
N VAL A 234 1.65 -15.72 10.85
CA VAL A 234 2.25 -15.51 9.52
C VAL A 234 3.73 -15.14 9.67
N THR A 235 4.08 -14.30 10.65
CA THR A 235 5.47 -13.91 10.95
C THR A 235 6.29 -15.11 11.39
N GLU A 236 5.79 -15.93 12.33
CA GLU A 236 6.48 -17.13 12.82
C GLU A 236 6.77 -18.14 11.70
N ARG A 237 5.84 -18.28 10.75
CA ARG A 237 6.01 -19.14 9.57
C ARG A 237 7.13 -18.62 8.67
N LEU A 238 7.20 -17.30 8.42
CA LEU A 238 8.31 -16.69 7.68
C LEU A 238 9.65 -16.87 8.41
N GLU A 239 9.69 -16.72 9.73
CA GLU A 239 10.92 -16.92 10.49
C GLU A 239 11.46 -18.35 10.41
N LYS A 240 10.59 -19.35 10.27
CA LYS A 240 11.04 -20.74 10.01
C LYS A 240 11.74 -20.85 8.66
N ILE A 241 11.26 -20.16 7.64
CA ILE A 241 11.89 -20.11 6.30
C ILE A 241 13.25 -19.43 6.40
N ILE A 242 13.32 -18.25 7.02
CA ILE A 242 14.58 -17.49 7.21
C ILE A 242 15.64 -18.34 7.93
N ARG A 243 15.27 -19.03 9.02
CA ARG A 243 16.19 -19.92 9.74
C ARG A 243 16.68 -21.07 8.87
N HIS A 244 15.80 -21.66 8.07
CA HIS A 244 16.15 -22.75 7.18
C HIS A 244 17.14 -22.30 6.09
N GLU A 245 16.89 -21.15 5.46
CA GLU A 245 17.77 -20.57 4.44
C GLU A 245 19.16 -20.26 5.00
N ARG A 246 19.23 -19.67 6.21
CA ARG A 246 20.52 -19.39 6.87
C ARG A 246 21.33 -20.65 7.15
N HIS A 247 20.69 -21.70 7.66
CA HIS A 247 21.37 -22.99 7.90
C HIS A 247 21.90 -23.63 6.61
N ILE A 248 21.20 -23.50 5.49
CA ILE A 248 21.69 -24.00 4.19
C ILE A 248 22.93 -23.22 3.75
N CYS A 249 22.93 -21.89 3.88
CA CYS A 249 24.09 -21.07 3.53
C CYS A 249 25.32 -21.41 4.38
N GLU A 250 25.15 -21.51 5.70
CA GLU A 250 26.22 -21.88 6.63
C GLU A 250 26.81 -23.27 6.32
N ALA A 251 25.96 -24.28 6.07
CA ALA A 251 26.40 -25.62 5.72
C ALA A 251 27.15 -25.68 4.38
N ASN A 252 26.75 -24.85 3.41
CA ASN A 252 27.43 -24.77 2.13
C ASN A 252 28.79 -24.06 2.23
N GLU A 253 28.91 -23.02 3.07
CA GLU A 253 30.18 -22.34 3.33
C GLU A 253 31.18 -23.27 4.02
N GLU A 254 30.75 -24.05 5.03
CA GLU A 254 31.57 -25.07 5.68
C GLU A 254 32.03 -26.19 4.73
N ALA A 255 31.22 -26.54 3.72
CA ALA A 255 31.57 -27.55 2.72
C ALA A 255 32.57 -27.06 1.65
N THR A 256 32.76 -25.74 1.53
CA THR A 256 33.71 -25.11 0.60
C THR A 256 35.06 -24.70 1.22
N LEU A 257 35.24 -24.92 2.52
CA LEU A 257 36.48 -24.72 3.28
C LEU A 257 37.23 -26.04 3.51
#